data_AF-A0A2M9JZM2-F1
#
_entry.id   AF-A0A2M9JZM2-F1
#
_cell.length_a   1.000
_cell.length_b   1.000
_cell.length_c   1.000
_cell.angle_alpha   90.00
_cell.angle_beta   90.00
_cell.angle_gamma   90.00
#
_symmetry.space_group_name_H-M   'P 1'
#
loop_
_entity.id
_entity.type
_entity.pdbx_description
1 polymer ?
#
loop_
_entity_poly.entity_id
_entity_poly.type
_entity_poly.pdbx_seq_one_letter_code
_entity_poly.pdbx_strand_id
1 'polypeptide(L)'
;MDSTPIVVHPPAPTGGRRVAIQGHVAGIVRSDADLVELLCQAGVTVHSALLDDEAWVKWRGGRAHHYASTVNIVDAPRASESPQPPQS
;
A
#
# COMPACT_ATOMS: atom_id res chain seq x y z
N MET A 1 -1.75 -16.96 -18.34
CA MET A 1 -0.95 -17.29 -17.15
C MET A 1 -0.13 -16.05 -16.86
N ASP A 2 -0.58 -15.24 -15.91
CA ASP A 2 0.11 -14.02 -15.51
C ASP A 2 1.36 -14.39 -14.71
N SER A 3 2.45 -14.67 -15.42
CA SER A 3 3.76 -15.03 -14.85
C SER A 3 4.55 -13.80 -14.38
N THR A 4 3.88 -12.68 -14.07
CA THR A 4 4.57 -11.47 -13.62
C THR A 4 5.32 -11.78 -12.33
N PRO A 5 6.63 -11.49 -12.27
CA PRO A 5 7.45 -11.95 -11.16
C PRO A 5 7.12 -11.24 -9.85
N ILE A 6 6.56 -10.04 -9.89
CA ILE A 6 6.23 -9.25 -8.71
C ILE A 6 4.77 -8.79 -8.82
N VAL A 7 3.98 -9.07 -7.78
CA VAL A 7 2.59 -8.63 -7.68
C VAL A 7 2.44 -7.80 -6.41
N VAL A 8 2.02 -6.54 -6.57
CA VAL A 8 1.76 -5.63 -5.45
C VAL A 8 0.26 -5.51 -5.27
N HIS A 9 -0.24 -5.94 -4.12
CA HIS A 9 -1.66 -5.92 -3.78
C HIS A 9 -2.16 -4.50 -3.43
N PRO A 10 -3.50 -4.31 -3.36
CA PRO A 10 -4.05 -3.01 -2.99
C PRO A 10 -3.60 -2.59 -1.59
N PRO A 11 -3.59 -1.28 -1.31
CA PRO A 11 -3.26 -0.77 0.02
C PRO A 11 -4.18 -1.38 1.06
N ALA A 12 -3.61 -1.91 2.13
CA ALA A 12 -4.39 -2.43 3.25
C ALA A 12 -4.95 -1.26 4.08
N PRO A 13 -6.13 -1.39 4.72
CA PRO A 13 -6.69 -0.37 5.61
C PRO A 13 -5.75 -0.01 6.78
N THR A 14 -4.91 -0.96 7.19
CA THR A 14 -3.88 -0.81 8.23
C THR A 14 -2.61 -0.08 7.72
N GLY A 15 -2.59 0.31 6.45
CA GLY A 15 -1.47 0.94 5.76
C GLY A 15 -0.54 -0.05 5.07
N GLY A 16 0.17 0.46 4.04
CA GLY A 16 1.11 -0.31 3.22
C GLY A 16 0.44 -1.23 2.20
N ARG A 17 1.26 -1.89 1.39
CA ARG A 17 0.84 -2.86 0.38
C ARG A 17 1.52 -4.19 0.60
N ARG A 18 0.76 -5.27 0.40
CA ARG A 18 1.30 -6.64 0.45
C ARG A 18 1.98 -6.96 -0.89
N VAL A 19 3.18 -7.51 -0.85
CA VAL A 19 3.98 -7.85 -2.04
C VAL A 19 4.11 -9.36 -2.12
N ALA A 20 3.88 -9.90 -3.31
CA ALA A 20 4.15 -11.29 -3.65
C ALA A 20 5.21 -11.36 -4.76
N ILE A 21 6.22 -12.21 -4.57
CA ILE A 21 7.29 -12.47 -5.52
C ILE A 21 7.12 -13.93 -5.99
N GLN A 22 7.00 -14.15 -7.30
CA GLN A 22 6.82 -15.49 -7.88
C GLN A 22 5.67 -16.27 -7.21
N GLY A 23 4.57 -15.58 -6.88
CA GLY A 23 3.40 -16.15 -6.20
C GLY A 23 3.52 -16.34 -4.69
N HIS A 24 4.67 -16.03 -4.08
CA HIS A 24 4.90 -16.17 -2.63
C HIS A 24 4.90 -14.80 -1.95
N VAL A 25 4.18 -14.68 -0.84
CA VAL A 25 4.12 -13.42 -0.10
C VAL A 25 5.48 -13.12 0.53
N ALA A 26 6.11 -12.04 0.08
CA ALA A 26 7.42 -11.60 0.55
C ALA A 26 7.30 -10.66 1.76
N GLY A 27 6.28 -9.79 1.80
CA GLY A 27 6.14 -8.85 2.91
C GLY A 27 5.11 -7.74 2.68
N ILE A 28 5.16 -6.73 3.55
CA ILE A 28 4.39 -5.49 3.44
C ILE A 28 5.37 -4.33 3.29
N VAL A 29 5.11 -3.44 2.33
CA VAL A 29 5.94 -2.27 2.01
C VAL A 29 5.11 -0.99 2.10
N ARG A 30 5.73 0.12 2.51
CA ARG A 30 5.05 1.42 2.65
C ARG A 30 5.58 2.48 1.69
N SER A 31 6.62 2.16 0.93
CA SER A 31 7.25 3.06 -0.04
C SER A 31 7.88 2.27 -1.20
N ASP A 32 8.28 2.97 -2.26
CA ASP A 32 9.06 2.37 -3.35
C ASP A 32 10.44 1.91 -2.86
N ALA A 33 11.02 2.63 -1.89
CA ALA A 33 12.31 2.26 -1.30
C ALA A 33 12.19 0.92 -0.54
N ASP A 34 11.16 0.77 0.30
CA ASP A 34 10.85 -0.49 0.99
C ASP A 34 10.65 -1.64 -0.01
N LEU A 35 10.02 -1.36 -1.15
CA LEU A 35 9.81 -2.34 -2.21
C LEU A 35 11.13 -2.77 -2.86
N VAL A 36 12.01 -1.81 -3.21
CA VAL A 36 13.33 -2.10 -3.76
C VAL A 36 14.20 -2.87 -2.76
N GLU A 37 14.18 -2.50 -1.48
CA GLU A 37 14.90 -3.21 -0.42
C GLU A 37 14.39 -4.64 -0.24
N LEU A 38 13.07 -4.83 -0.24
CA LEU A 38 12.46 -6.16 -0.15
C LEU A 38 12.87 -7.07 -1.32
N LEU A 39 12.91 -6.50 -2.53
CA LEU A 39 13.33 -7.22 -3.73
C LEU A 39 14.83 -7.54 -3.70
N CYS A 40 15.65 -6.59 -3.27
CA CYS A 40 17.09 -6.80 -3.08
C CYS A 40 17.36 -7.93 -2.08
N GLN A 41 16.61 -7.96 -0.97
CA GLN A 41 16.70 -9.03 0.03
C GLN A 41 16.25 -10.40 -0.52
N ALA A 42 15.34 -10.40 -1.49
CA ALA A 42 14.93 -11.61 -2.21
C ALA A 42 15.90 -12.01 -3.34
N GLY A 43 17.01 -11.30 -3.52
CA GLY A 43 17.99 -11.54 -4.60
C GLY A 43 17.58 -10.98 -5.97
N VAL A 44 16.56 -10.11 -6.00
CA VAL A 44 16.02 -9.49 -7.21
C VAL A 44 16.48 -8.03 -7.27
N THR A 45 17.55 -7.77 -8.03
CA THR A 45 18.05 -6.41 -8.23
C THR A 45 17.20 -5.68 -9.27
N VAL A 46 16.43 -4.68 -8.84
CA VAL A 46 15.64 -3.82 -9.72
C VAL A 46 15.89 -2.35 -9.44
N HIS A 47 15.76 -1.53 -10.47
CA HIS A 47 15.75 -0.07 -10.33
C HIS A 47 14.33 0.43 -10.09
N SER A 48 14.16 1.61 -9.47
CA SER A 48 12.85 2.21 -9.27
C SER A 48 12.07 2.39 -10.59
N ALA A 49 12.75 2.70 -11.69
CA ALA A 49 12.13 2.82 -13.01
C ALA A 49 11.57 1.49 -13.57
N LEU A 50 12.01 0.33 -13.08
CA LEU A 50 11.44 -0.97 -13.44
C LEU A 50 10.11 -1.25 -12.72
N LEU A 51 9.77 -0.47 -11.68
CA LEU A 51 8.50 -0.62 -10.95
C LEU A 51 7.30 -0.17 -11.79
N ASP A 52 7.55 0.64 -12.82
CA ASP A 52 6.57 1.08 -13.81
C ASP A 52 6.34 0.05 -14.94
N ASP A 53 7.20 -0.97 -15.05
CA ASP A 53 7.09 -1.99 -16.08
C ASP A 53 6.15 -3.12 -15.63
N GLU A 54 4.97 -3.22 -16.27
CA GLU A 54 3.97 -4.25 -15.98
C GLU A 54 4.45 -5.68 -16.26
N ALA A 55 5.50 -5.86 -17.06
CA ALA A 55 6.14 -7.16 -17.27
C ALA A 55 6.86 -7.64 -16.00
N TRP A 56 7.30 -6.71 -15.14
CA TRP A 56 7.99 -6.99 -13.89
C TRP A 56 7.08 -6.84 -12.67
N VAL A 57 6.35 -5.73 -12.59
CA VAL A 57 5.54 -5.37 -11.43
C VAL A 57 4.08 -5.19 -11.82
N LYS A 58 3.23 -6.09 -11.34
CA LYS A 58 1.78 -5.96 -11.48
C LYS A 58 1.18 -5.30 -10.27
N TRP A 59 0.74 -4.06 -10.43
CA TRP A 59 -0.02 -3.33 -9.42
C TRP A 59 -1.50 -3.75 -9.45
N ARG A 60 -1.96 -4.39 -8.38
CA ARG A 60 -3.37 -4.74 -8.19
C ARG A 60 -4.03 -3.72 -7.29
N GLY A 61 -5.10 -3.09 -7.79
CA GLY A 61 -5.94 -2.18 -7.02
C GLY A 61 -5.23 -0.91 -6.54
N GLY A 62 -5.71 0.23 -7.01
CA GLY A 62 -5.10 1.53 -6.71
C GLY A 62 -3.90 1.86 -7.61
N ARG A 63 -3.40 3.09 -7.49
CA ARG A 63 -2.32 3.62 -8.33
C ARG A 63 -0.96 3.07 -7.92
N ALA A 64 -0.08 2.86 -8.90
CA ALA A 64 1.34 2.60 -8.64
C ALA A 64 1.93 3.69 -7.73
N HIS A 65 2.93 3.34 -6.92
CA HIS A 65 3.61 4.23 -5.97
C HIS A 65 2.74 4.78 -4.82
N HIS A 66 1.44 4.45 -4.77
CA HIS A 66 0.56 4.90 -3.70
C HIS A 66 0.33 3.79 -2.68
N TYR A 67 0.97 3.85 -1.52
CA TYR A 67 0.99 2.79 -0.52
C TYR A 67 -0.01 2.93 0.64
N ALA A 68 -0.58 4.11 0.82
CA ALA A 68 -1.64 4.33 1.79
C ALA A 68 -3.00 4.01 1.14
N SER A 69 -3.90 3.38 1.87
CA SER A 69 -5.31 3.54 1.57
C SER A 69 -5.69 4.93 2.08
N THR A 70 -6.18 5.81 1.22
CA THR A 70 -6.96 6.98 1.67
C THR A 70 -8.16 6.45 2.45
N VAL A 71 -7.99 6.23 3.75
CA VAL A 71 -9.11 6.07 4.67
C VAL A 71 -9.44 7.50 5.09
N ASN A 72 -10.47 8.08 4.49
CA ASN A 72 -11.11 9.27 5.03
C ASN A 72 -11.78 8.83 6.35
N ILE A 73 -11.05 8.89 7.47
CA ILE A 73 -11.61 8.68 8.82
C ILE A 73 -12.56 9.84 9.21
N VAL A 74 -12.79 10.81 8.33
CA VAL A 74 -13.66 11.98 8.58
C VAL A 74 -15.16 11.71 8.45
N ASP A 75 -15.61 10.47 8.23
CA ASP A 75 -17.04 10.10 8.30
C ASP A 75 -17.38 9.42 9.65
N ALA A 76 -16.98 10.04 10.76
CA ALA A 76 -17.57 9.76 12.06
C ALA A 76 -18.79 10.69 12.23
N PRO A 77 -20.01 10.19 12.46
CA PRO A 77 -21.17 11.04 12.63
C PRO A 77 -20.97 11.98 13.82
N ARG A 78 -21.14 13.28 13.54
CA ARG A 78 -21.27 14.39 14.48
C ARG A 78 -22.35 14.07 15.53
N ALA A 79 -21.95 13.53 16.67
CA ALA A 79 -22.83 13.33 17.82
C ALA A 79 -22.06 13.58 19.12
N SER A 80 -21.93 14.85 19.48
CA SER A 80 -21.88 15.33 20.85
C SER A 80 -22.23 16.81 20.83
N GLU A 81 -23.54 17.05 20.84
CA GLU A 81 -24.13 18.32 21.27
C GLU A 81 -23.47 18.79 22.57
N SER A 82 -23.04 20.06 22.57
CA SER A 82 -22.96 20.84 23.80
C SER A 82 -24.38 21.15 24.28
N PRO A 83 -24.61 21.03 25.58
CA PRO A 83 -25.23 22.11 26.31
C PRO A 83 -24.26 22.63 27.37
N GLN A 84 -23.76 23.85 27.20
CA GLN A 84 -23.16 24.58 28.32
C GLN A 84 -24.28 24.92 29.32
N PRO A 85 -24.18 24.54 30.60
CA PRO A 85 -25.14 25.01 31.59
C PRO A 85 -24.97 26.53 31.81
N PRO A 86 -26.05 27.27 32.11
CA PRO A 86 -25.94 28.67 32.48
C PRO A 86 -25.11 28.77 33.77
N GLN A 87 -23.99 29.50 33.71
CA GLN A 87 -23.25 29.85 34.92
C GLN A 87 -24.11 30.84 35.72
N SER A 88 -24.41 30.47 36.97
CA SER A 88 -25.18 31.27 37.94
C SER A 88 -24.30 32.31 38.63
#